data_AF-A0A7K4BL06-F1
#
_entry.id   AF-A0A7K4BL06-F1
#
_cell.length_a   1.000
_cell.length_b   1.000
_cell.length_c   1.000
_cell.angle_alpha   90.00
_cell.angle_beta   90.00
_cell.angle_gamma   90.00
#
_symmetry.space_group_name_H-M   'P 1'
#
loop_
_entity.id
_entity.type
_entity.pdbx_description
1 polymer ?
#
loop_
_entity_poly.entity_id
_entity_poly.type
_entity_poly.pdbx_seq_one_letter_code
_entity_poly.pdbx_strand_id
1 'polypeptide(L)'
;MKEKKAFQLYTVEEKLKIVQDHLNNHISIRACAAKYHIASTSLVMWLRTYREKGIEGLESQIGKKRGKGKGRPKGTYKPRTTIEELQKENLKLVIENERLKKGYITKGVGAKKVFVSINNKNFKSLKD
;
A
#
# COMPACT_ATOMS: atom_id res chain seq x y z
N MET A 1 -25.73 -7.96 -11.22
CA MET A 1 -24.38 -7.35 -11.11
C MET A 1 -24.55 -6.05 -10.34
N LYS A 2 -23.79 -5.79 -9.27
CA LYS A 2 -23.86 -4.48 -8.59
C LYS A 2 -23.07 -3.49 -9.46
N GLU A 3 -23.72 -2.44 -9.95
CA GLU A 3 -23.06 -1.39 -10.73
C GLU A 3 -21.86 -0.84 -9.95
N LYS A 4 -20.74 -0.62 -10.65
CA LYS A 4 -19.56 0.00 -10.05
C LYS A 4 -19.91 1.46 -9.73
N LYS A 5 -20.06 1.78 -8.45
CA LYS A 5 -20.27 3.16 -8.00
C LYS A 5 -19.10 4.04 -8.45
N ALA A 6 -19.39 5.03 -9.29
CA ALA A 6 -18.42 6.02 -9.69
C ALA A 6 -17.89 6.78 -8.45
N PHE A 7 -16.60 7.07 -8.44
CA PHE A 7 -16.00 7.92 -7.41
C PHE A 7 -16.50 9.34 -7.62
N GLN A 8 -17.45 9.77 -6.78
CA GLN A 8 -17.93 11.15 -6.77
C GLN A 8 -16.85 12.07 -6.20
N LEU A 9 -16.41 13.06 -7.00
CA LEU A 9 -15.55 14.14 -6.52
C LEU A 9 -16.44 15.28 -6.04
N TYR A 10 -16.17 15.77 -4.84
CA TYR A 10 -16.87 16.93 -4.27
C TYR A 10 -15.98 18.15 -4.31
N THR A 11 -16.53 19.28 -4.74
CA THR A 11 -15.86 20.58 -4.68
C THR A 11 -15.73 21.04 -3.22
N VAL A 12 -14.89 22.06 -2.99
CA VAL A 12 -14.73 22.63 -1.64
C VAL A 12 -16.04 23.23 -1.14
N GLU A 13 -16.76 23.92 -2.03
CA GLU A 13 -18.05 24.56 -1.73
C GLU A 13 -19.12 23.54 -1.33
N GLU A 14 -19.21 22.43 -2.05
CA GLU A 14 -20.15 21.34 -1.73
C GLU A 14 -19.85 20.73 -0.36
N LYS A 15 -18.57 20.44 -0.07
CA LYS A 15 -18.18 19.92 1.24
C LYS A 15 -18.47 20.91 2.35
N LEU A 16 -18.20 22.20 2.12
CA LEU A 16 -18.44 23.26 3.10
C LEU A 16 -19.93 23.36 3.43
N LYS A 17 -20.80 23.33 2.42
CA LYS A 17 -22.26 23.34 2.60
C LYS A 17 -22.73 22.17 3.45
N ILE A 18 -22.24 20.96 3.19
CA ILE A 18 -22.61 19.75 3.93
C ILE A 18 -22.13 19.82 5.39
N VAL A 19 -20.89 20.29 5.61
CA VAL A 19 -20.33 20.46 6.95
C VAL A 19 -21.11 21.51 7.75
N GLN A 20 -21.43 22.65 7.13
CA GLN A 20 -22.23 23.69 7.77
C GLN A 20 -23.65 23.22 8.09
N ASP A 21 -24.30 22.48 7.18
CA ASP A 21 -25.62 21.90 7.41
C ASP A 21 -25.61 20.95 8.62
N HIS A 22 -24.57 20.12 8.77
CA HIS A 22 -24.40 19.27 9.96
C HIS A 22 -24.22 20.07 11.25
N LEU A 23 -23.39 21.12 11.22
CA LEU A 23 -23.05 21.93 12.39
C LEU A 23 -24.21 22.84 12.84
N ASN A 24 -24.91 23.46 11.90
CA ASN A 24 -25.98 24.43 12.18
C ASN A 24 -27.31 23.76 12.51
N ASN A 25 -27.65 22.66 11.83
CA ASN A 25 -28.93 21.98 12.01
C ASN A 25 -28.86 20.80 13.01
N HIS A 26 -27.72 20.59 13.67
CA HIS A 26 -27.46 19.51 14.63
C HIS A 26 -27.89 18.11 14.14
N ILE A 27 -27.81 17.89 12.82
CA ILE A 27 -28.24 16.64 12.18
C ILE A 27 -27.23 15.56 12.50
N SER A 28 -27.66 14.33 12.83
CA SER A 28 -26.71 13.24 13.03
C SER A 28 -25.87 12.95 11.76
N ILE A 29 -24.65 12.45 11.93
CA ILE A 29 -23.77 12.09 10.79
C ILE A 29 -24.48 11.14 9.83
N ARG A 30 -25.27 10.19 10.35
CA ARG A 30 -26.01 9.21 9.54
C ARG A 30 -27.10 9.88 8.72
N ALA A 31 -27.88 10.77 9.33
CA ALA A 31 -28.96 11.49 8.64
C ALA A 31 -28.40 12.47 7.59
N CYS A 32 -27.32 13.19 7.90
CA CYS A 32 -26.66 14.08 6.95
C CYS A 32 -26.04 13.28 5.77
N ALA A 33 -25.38 12.17 6.07
CA ALA A 33 -24.84 11.28 5.03
C ALA A 33 -25.92 10.73 4.09
N ALA A 34 -27.10 10.39 4.64
CA ALA A 34 -28.25 9.95 3.85
C ALA A 34 -28.82 11.07 2.98
N LYS A 35 -28.99 12.28 3.54
CA LYS A 35 -29.50 13.47 2.85
C LYS A 35 -28.66 13.85 1.62
N TYR A 36 -27.34 13.75 1.73
CA TYR A 36 -26.42 14.09 0.64
C TYR A 36 -25.88 12.88 -0.13
N HIS A 37 -26.40 11.68 0.12
CA HIS A 37 -25.97 10.42 -0.51
C HIS A 37 -24.45 10.14 -0.44
N ILE A 38 -23.81 10.63 0.61
CA ILE A 38 -22.37 10.48 0.85
C ILE A 38 -22.07 9.33 1.81
N ALA A 39 -20.84 8.83 1.80
CA ALA A 39 -20.40 7.88 2.81
C ALA A 39 -20.23 8.60 4.16
N SER A 40 -20.73 8.01 5.25
CA SER A 40 -20.57 8.59 6.60
C SER A 40 -19.10 8.77 6.98
N THR A 41 -18.21 7.88 6.52
CA THR A 41 -16.76 8.01 6.70
C THR A 41 -16.18 9.26 6.02
N SER A 42 -16.67 9.63 4.84
CA SER A 42 -16.28 10.86 4.15
C SER A 42 -16.68 12.09 4.95
N LEU A 43 -17.92 12.11 5.46
CA LEU A 43 -18.41 13.22 6.29
C LEU A 43 -17.59 13.38 7.58
N VAL A 44 -17.28 12.28 8.26
CA VAL A 44 -16.42 12.30 9.47
C VAL A 44 -15.04 12.86 9.14
N MET A 45 -14.42 12.45 8.03
CA MET A 45 -13.13 12.99 7.62
C MET A 45 -13.20 14.49 7.33
N TRP A 46 -14.22 14.97 6.61
CA TRP A 46 -14.39 16.40 6.32
C TRP A 46 -14.62 17.23 7.58
N LEU A 47 -15.45 16.74 8.51
CA LEU A 47 -15.66 17.41 9.80
C LEU A 47 -14.37 17.52 10.60
N ARG A 48 -13.57 16.45 10.63
CA ARG A 48 -12.28 16.45 11.31
C ARG A 48 -11.31 17.44 10.69
N THR A 49 -11.12 17.40 9.36
CA THR A 49 -10.18 18.30 8.69
C THR A 49 -10.64 19.75 8.73
N TYR A 50 -11.95 20.00 8.71
CA TYR A 50 -12.53 21.33 8.90
C TYR A 50 -12.26 21.88 10.30
N ARG A 51 -12.37 21.06 11.35
CA ARG A 51 -12.03 21.48 12.73
C ARG A 51 -10.55 21.80 12.90
N GLU A 52 -9.66 21.04 12.24
CA GLU A 52 -8.21 21.22 12.35
C GLU A 52 -7.68 22.39 11.50
N LYS A 53 -8.22 22.61 10.30
CA LYS A 53 -7.65 23.51 9.28
C LYS A 53 -8.65 24.47 8.64
N GLY A 54 -9.89 24.51 9.12
CA GLY A 54 -10.94 25.30 8.50
C GLY A 54 -11.23 24.89 7.05
N ILE A 55 -11.54 25.87 6.22
CA ILE A 55 -11.93 25.67 4.81
C ILE A 55 -10.80 25.02 3.99
N GLU A 56 -9.54 25.36 4.27
CA GLU A 56 -8.37 24.76 3.60
C GLU A 56 -8.31 23.24 3.78
N GLY A 57 -8.82 22.74 4.91
CA GLY A 57 -8.93 21.32 5.20
C GLY A 57 -9.90 20.55 4.31
N LEU A 58 -10.79 21.24 3.58
CA LEU A 58 -11.76 20.65 2.66
C LEU A 58 -11.24 20.54 1.22
N GLU A 59 -10.10 21.17 0.92
CA GLU A 59 -9.48 21.10 -0.41
C GLU A 59 -9.15 19.67 -0.83
N SER A 60 -9.49 19.33 -2.08
CA SER A 60 -9.11 18.05 -2.66
C SER A 60 -7.59 17.96 -2.80
N GLN A 61 -7.03 16.87 -2.27
CA GLN A 61 -5.62 16.51 -2.43
C GLN A 61 -5.41 15.51 -3.59
N ILE A 62 -6.49 15.15 -4.29
CA ILE A 62 -6.45 14.25 -5.44
C ILE A 62 -5.69 14.93 -6.58
N GLY A 63 -4.68 14.26 -7.12
CA GLY A 63 -3.85 14.79 -8.22
C GLY A 63 -2.70 15.72 -7.80
N LYS A 64 -2.75 16.35 -6.62
CA LYS A 64 -1.70 17.29 -6.14
C LYS A 64 -0.33 16.64 -5.88
N LYS A 65 -0.26 15.30 -5.74
CA LYS A 65 1.01 14.54 -5.61
C LYS A 65 1.59 14.04 -6.93
N ARG A 66 1.16 14.56 -8.09
CA ARG A 66 1.75 14.25 -9.40
C ARG A 66 2.78 15.31 -9.75
N GLY A 67 4.05 15.05 -9.45
CA GLY A 67 5.16 15.95 -9.78
C GLY A 67 6.49 15.20 -9.83
N LYS A 68 7.50 15.78 -10.51
CA LYS A 68 8.86 15.22 -10.51
C LYS A 68 9.33 15.07 -9.05
N GLY A 69 9.75 13.86 -8.67
CA GLY A 69 10.19 13.54 -7.29
C GLY A 69 9.06 13.21 -6.29
N LYS A 70 7.78 13.34 -6.66
CA LYS A 70 6.64 12.92 -5.84
C LYS A 70 6.16 11.54 -6.32
N GLY A 71 6.75 10.49 -5.75
CA GLY A 71 6.47 9.09 -6.08
C GLY A 71 7.44 8.17 -5.36
N ARG A 72 7.31 6.85 -5.53
CA ARG A 72 8.34 5.92 -5.08
C ARG A 72 9.66 6.34 -5.75
N PRO A 73 10.75 6.59 -4.98
CA PRO A 73 12.03 6.93 -5.58
C PRO A 73 12.37 5.87 -6.64
N LYS A 74 12.72 6.30 -7.86
CA LYS A 74 13.41 5.39 -8.79
C LYS A 74 14.65 4.92 -8.02
N GLY A 75 14.75 3.61 -7.81
CA GLY A 75 15.76 3.03 -6.92
C GLY A 75 17.14 3.60 -7.22
N THR A 76 17.93 3.80 -6.17
CA THR A 76 19.32 4.25 -6.26
C THR A 76 20.18 3.12 -6.84
N TYR A 77 19.99 2.80 -8.11
CA TYR A 77 20.88 1.88 -8.81
C TYR A 77 22.23 2.57 -8.95
N LYS A 78 23.19 2.14 -8.13
CA LYS A 78 24.61 2.41 -8.36
C LYS A 78 25.15 1.25 -9.19
N PRO A 79 25.83 1.49 -10.32
CA PRO A 79 26.55 0.43 -11.01
C PRO A 79 27.57 -0.15 -10.03
N ARG A 80 27.58 -1.48 -9.88
CA ARG A 80 28.55 -2.14 -8.98
C ARG A 80 29.95 -2.04 -9.57
N THR A 81 30.95 -1.96 -8.71
CA THR A 81 32.34 -2.18 -9.12
C THR A 81 32.61 -3.68 -9.27
N THR A 82 33.66 -4.05 -10.01
CA THR A 82 34.07 -5.45 -10.22
C THR A 82 34.23 -6.22 -8.89
N ILE A 83 34.74 -5.55 -7.86
CA ILE A 83 34.93 -6.15 -6.52
C ILE A 83 33.59 -6.46 -5.85
N GLU A 84 32.64 -5.52 -5.90
CA GLU A 84 31.30 -5.72 -5.33
C GLU A 84 30.50 -6.82 -6.06
N GLU A 85 30.70 -6.95 -7.37
CA GLU A 85 30.11 -8.04 -8.16
C GLU A 85 30.68 -9.39 -7.76
N LEU A 86 32.01 -9.50 -7.66
CA LEU A 86 32.69 -10.71 -7.23
C LEU A 86 32.31 -11.10 -5.80
N GLN A 87 32.20 -10.14 -4.87
CA GLN A 87 31.73 -10.41 -3.51
C GLN A 87 30.30 -10.97 -3.48
N LYS A 88 29.42 -10.42 -4.32
CA LYS A 88 28.04 -10.91 -4.44
C LYS A 88 27.98 -12.31 -5.03
N GLU A 89 28.80 -12.60 -6.02
CA GLU A 89 28.92 -13.92 -6.62
C GLU A 89 29.47 -14.94 -5.62
N ASN A 90 30.54 -14.59 -4.91
CA ASN A 90 31.07 -15.41 -3.82
C ASN A 90 30.00 -15.72 -2.77
N LEU A 91 29.21 -14.72 -2.36
CA LEU A 91 28.11 -14.94 -1.41
C LEU A 91 27.05 -15.91 -1.96
N LYS A 92 26.69 -15.78 -3.25
CA LYS A 92 25.75 -16.72 -3.89
C LYS A 92 26.32 -18.15 -3.92
N LEU A 93 27.58 -18.29 -4.30
CA LEU A 93 28.26 -19.60 -4.37
C LEU A 93 28.40 -20.23 -2.99
N VAL A 94 28.69 -19.45 -1.95
CA VAL A 94 28.74 -19.93 -0.56
C VAL A 94 27.38 -20.48 -0.14
N ILE A 95 26.30 -19.72 -0.37
CA ILE A 95 24.94 -20.15 -0.04
C ILE A 95 24.55 -21.41 -0.82
N GLU A 96 24.89 -21.49 -2.10
CA GLU A 96 24.62 -22.65 -2.94
C GLU A 96 25.38 -23.88 -2.44
N ASN A 97 26.68 -23.74 -2.16
CA ASN A 97 27.53 -24.80 -1.61
C ASN A 97 27.01 -25.29 -0.26
N GLU A 98 26.66 -24.39 0.66
CA GLU A 98 26.06 -24.77 1.95
C GLU A 98 24.77 -25.57 1.76
N ARG A 99 23.92 -25.16 0.81
CA ARG A 99 22.66 -25.85 0.54
C ARG A 99 22.90 -27.24 -0.05
N LEU A 100 23.82 -27.37 -1.01
CA LEU A 100 24.18 -28.64 -1.64
C LEU A 100 24.86 -29.59 -0.65
N LYS A 101 25.74 -29.09 0.22
CA LYS A 101 26.35 -29.86 1.32
C LYS A 101 25.30 -30.43 2.28
N LYS A 102 24.22 -29.68 2.52
CA LYS A 102 23.08 -30.17 3.32
C LYS A 102 22.12 -31.06 2.53
N GLY A 103 22.36 -31.26 1.23
CA GLY A 103 21.61 -32.18 0.39
C GLY A 103 20.29 -31.63 -0.16
N TYR A 104 20.20 -30.33 -0.47
CA TYR A 104 18.98 -29.73 -1.04
C TYR A 104 19.20 -28.98 -2.35
N ILE A 105 18.21 -29.03 -3.22
CA ILE A 105 18.09 -28.27 -4.47
C ILE A 105 16.98 -27.24 -4.33
N THR A 106 17.15 -26.01 -4.84
CA THR A 106 16.04 -25.05 -4.94
C THR A 106 15.38 -25.09 -6.30
N LYS A 107 14.05 -25.08 -6.34
CA LYS A 107 13.24 -24.90 -7.55
C LYS A 107 12.36 -23.66 -7.40
N GLY A 108 12.23 -22.88 -8.48
CA GLY A 108 11.42 -21.66 -8.50
C GLY A 108 12.06 -20.46 -7.78
N VAL A 109 11.40 -19.30 -7.88
CA VAL A 109 11.87 -18.02 -7.34
C VAL A 109 10.76 -17.31 -6.55
N GLY A 110 11.14 -16.41 -5.65
CA GLY A 110 10.22 -15.62 -4.85
C GLY A 110 9.23 -16.49 -4.07
N ALA A 111 7.93 -16.16 -4.15
CA ALA A 111 6.86 -16.90 -3.50
C ALA A 111 6.70 -18.36 -3.97
N LYS A 112 7.27 -18.73 -5.13
CA LYS A 112 7.23 -20.09 -5.68
C LYS A 112 8.52 -20.88 -5.41
N LYS A 113 9.41 -20.38 -4.55
CA LYS A 113 10.67 -21.06 -4.21
C LYS A 113 10.40 -22.25 -3.29
N VAL A 114 10.88 -23.43 -3.69
CA VAL A 114 10.74 -24.71 -2.95
C VAL A 114 12.12 -25.34 -2.80
N PHE A 115 12.38 -25.98 -1.66
CA PHE A 115 13.59 -26.78 -1.40
C PHE A 115 13.26 -28.27 -1.52
N VAL A 116 14.07 -29.00 -2.29
CA VAL A 116 13.88 -30.43 -2.59
C VAL A 116 15.10 -31.18 -2.05
N SER A 117 14.90 -32.19 -1.20
CA SER A 117 16.01 -33.03 -0.72
C SER A 117 16.49 -33.97 -1.83
N ILE A 118 17.81 -34.12 -1.94
CA ILE A 118 18.48 -35.02 -2.89
C ILE A 118 18.38 -36.48 -2.42
N ASN A 119 18.29 -36.71 -1.10
CA ASN A 119 18.29 -38.05 -0.51
C ASN A 119 16.90 -38.60 -0.19
N ASN A 120 15.85 -38.10 -0.88
CA ASN A 120 14.45 -38.52 -0.73
C ASN A 120 13.88 -38.45 0.71
N LYS A 121 14.55 -37.75 1.65
CA LYS A 121 14.02 -37.47 3.00
C LYS A 121 13.22 -36.17 2.95
N ASN A 122 11.92 -36.27 3.21
CA ASN A 122 11.00 -35.15 3.10
C ASN A 122 11.06 -34.30 4.38
N PHE A 123 11.68 -33.11 4.34
CA PHE A 123 11.82 -32.25 5.54
C PHE A 123 10.51 -31.61 6.01
N LYS A 124 9.42 -31.78 5.25
CA LYS A 124 8.08 -31.37 5.69
C LYS A 124 7.53 -32.27 6.81
N SER A 125 8.12 -33.44 7.05
CA SER A 125 7.80 -34.33 8.16
C SER A 125 8.68 -34.15 9.40
N LEU A 126 9.60 -33.18 9.42
CA LEU A 126 10.47 -32.87 10.58
C LEU A 126 9.89 -31.74 11.45
N LYS A 127 8.57 -31.72 11.59
CA LYS A 127 7.87 -30.98 12.64
C LYS A 127 7.15 -32.01 13.50
N ASP A 128 7.85 -32.50 14.50
CA ASP A 128 7.23 -32.91 15.77
C ASP A 128 7.07 -31.67 16.66
#